data_AF-A0A2M9M5Z6-F1
#
_entry.id   AF-A0A2M9M5Z6-F1
#
_cell.length_a   1.000
_cell.length_b   1.000
_cell.length_c   1.000
_cell.angle_alpha   90.00
_cell.angle_beta   90.00
_cell.angle_gamma   90.00
#
_symmetry.space_group_name_H-M   'P 1'
#
loop_
_entity.id
_entity.type
_entity.pdbx_description
1 polymer ?
#
loop_
_entity_poly.entity_id
_entity_poly.type
_entity_poly.pdbx_seq_one_letter_code
_entity_poly.pdbx_strand_id
1 'polypeptide(L)'
;MLTGPATAAATAGRDGSTRSATLAACAFYGGNALTVYGQHGDRVKQVQCLLANRHYLTWKDVTGSFGAKTRTAVTKLQTEHHLPANGKVDKKTWRALYS
;
A
#
# COMPACT_ATOMS: atom_id res chain seq x y z
N MET A 1 -29.83 18.63 -18.00
CA MET A 1 -28.81 18.35 -16.95
C MET A 1 -27.51 18.04 -17.69
N LEU A 2 -26.83 19.08 -18.20
CA LEU A 2 -25.55 19.61 -17.71
C LEU A 2 -24.49 18.55 -17.32
N THR A 3 -23.38 18.57 -18.09
CA THR A 3 -21.97 18.29 -17.72
C THR A 3 -21.62 16.86 -17.25
N GLY A 4 -20.71 16.09 -17.83
CA GLY A 4 -19.66 16.26 -18.84
C GLY A 4 -18.72 15.03 -18.73
N PRO A 5 -17.92 14.67 -19.75
CA PRO A 5 -17.05 13.50 -19.71
C PRO A 5 -15.70 13.84 -19.07
N ALA A 6 -15.23 13.03 -18.13
CA ALA A 6 -13.84 13.09 -17.65
C ALA A 6 -13.04 11.95 -18.26
N THR A 7 -12.56 12.19 -19.49
CA THR A 7 -11.45 11.47 -20.10
C THR A 7 -10.19 11.81 -19.32
N ALA A 8 -9.49 10.82 -18.79
CA ALA A 8 -8.11 10.99 -18.33
C ALA A 8 -7.24 10.01 -19.12
N ALA A 9 -6.72 10.51 -20.25
CA ALA A 9 -5.54 9.95 -20.88
C ALA A 9 -4.32 10.38 -20.05
N ALA A 10 -3.46 9.42 -19.71
CA ALA A 10 -2.07 9.70 -19.35
C ALA A 10 -1.21 8.56 -19.90
N THR A 11 -0.62 8.81 -21.07
CA THR A 11 0.53 8.09 -21.60
C THR A 11 1.79 8.58 -20.86
N ALA A 12 2.62 7.65 -20.38
CA ALA A 12 3.97 7.99 -19.93
C ALA A 12 4.94 6.82 -20.19
N GLY A 13 5.88 7.08 -21.11
CA GLY A 13 7.29 6.67 -21.03
C GLY A 13 7.64 5.19 -21.21
N ARG A 14 8.25 4.87 -22.37
CA ARG A 14 9.19 3.75 -22.50
C ARG A 14 10.62 4.24 -22.20
N ASP A 15 11.42 3.26 -21.79
CA ASP A 15 12.88 3.20 -21.75
C ASP A 15 13.62 3.76 -20.54
N GLY A 16 14.20 2.81 -19.78
CA GLY A 16 15.22 3.09 -18.78
C GLY A 16 15.27 2.06 -17.66
N SER A 17 16.20 1.10 -17.78
CA SER A 17 16.83 0.41 -16.65
C SER A 17 16.17 -0.88 -16.14
N THR A 18 16.53 -1.98 -16.77
CA THR A 18 16.58 -3.35 -16.22
C THR A 18 17.45 -3.51 -14.94
N ARG A 19 17.77 -2.43 -14.22
CA ARG A 19 18.29 -2.45 -12.84
C ARG A 19 17.21 -2.28 -11.76
N SER A 20 15.97 -1.93 -12.13
CA SER A 20 14.82 -1.82 -11.20
C SER A 20 14.02 -3.11 -11.03
N ALA A 21 14.34 -4.17 -11.78
CA ALA A 21 13.58 -5.42 -11.75
C ALA A 21 13.72 -6.21 -10.41
N THR A 22 14.70 -5.86 -9.57
CA THR A 22 14.88 -6.44 -8.22
C THR A 22 14.40 -5.54 -7.08
N LEU A 23 14.06 -4.27 -7.33
CA LEU A 23 13.33 -3.37 -6.42
C LEU A 23 11.80 -3.58 -6.49
N ALA A 24 11.36 -4.51 -7.34
CA ALA A 24 10.05 -4.49 -7.99
C ALA A 24 8.92 -5.24 -7.26
N ALA A 25 9.12 -5.85 -6.10
CA ALA A 25 7.99 -6.56 -5.49
C ALA A 25 6.88 -5.59 -5.05
N CYS A 26 7.26 -4.48 -4.40
CA CYS A 26 6.33 -3.52 -3.79
C CYS A 26 6.84 -2.07 -3.98
N ALA A 27 6.75 -1.52 -5.18
CA ALA A 27 7.19 -0.14 -5.48
C ALA A 27 6.04 0.75 -5.97
N PHE A 28 4.86 0.63 -5.34
CA PHE A 28 3.66 1.40 -5.71
C PHE A 28 3.64 2.80 -5.07
N TYR A 29 4.28 2.97 -3.91
CA TYR A 29 4.25 4.23 -3.17
C TYR A 29 5.42 4.39 -2.17
N GLY A 30 5.89 5.63 -1.96
CA GLY A 30 7.05 5.93 -1.09
C GLY A 30 6.79 5.91 0.44
N GLY A 31 5.55 5.69 0.88
CA GLY A 31 5.23 5.38 2.29
C GLY A 31 5.30 6.54 3.30
N ASN A 32 4.69 7.70 3.01
CA ASN A 32 4.75 8.87 3.90
C ASN A 32 3.39 9.45 4.35
N ALA A 33 2.28 9.10 3.69
CA ALA A 33 0.96 9.63 3.98
C ALA A 33 0.09 8.64 4.76
N LEU A 34 -0.76 9.18 5.63
CA LEU A 34 -1.73 8.41 6.40
C LEU A 34 -2.61 7.56 5.47
N THR A 35 -2.58 6.25 5.67
CA THR A 35 -3.38 5.28 4.91
C THR A 35 -4.28 4.53 5.87
N VAL A 36 -5.60 4.59 5.64
CA VAL A 36 -6.61 4.07 6.58
C VAL A 36 -7.68 3.24 5.87
N TYR A 37 -8.43 2.49 6.68
CA TYR A 37 -9.59 1.70 6.24
C TYR A 37 -10.51 2.48 5.30
N GLY A 38 -11.00 1.81 4.26
CA GLY A 38 -11.88 2.38 3.25
C GLY A 38 -11.16 3.12 2.13
N GLN A 39 -9.86 3.43 2.24
CA GLN A 39 -9.10 4.02 1.13
C GLN A 39 -8.75 2.98 0.04
N HIS A 40 -8.37 3.48 -1.14
CA HIS A 40 -7.96 2.68 -2.30
C HIS A 40 -6.74 3.28 -2.98
N GLY A 41 -6.12 2.52 -3.89
CA GLY A 41 -5.04 2.97 -4.78
C GLY A 41 -3.64 2.57 -4.32
N ASP A 42 -2.63 3.20 -4.90
CA ASP A 42 -1.24 2.74 -4.81
C ASP A 42 -0.67 2.76 -3.39
N ARG A 43 -1.10 3.69 -2.54
CA ARG A 43 -0.70 3.71 -1.12
C ARG A 43 -1.14 2.44 -0.42
N VAL A 44 -2.38 2.01 -0.64
CA VAL A 44 -2.93 0.79 -0.05
C VAL A 44 -2.25 -0.44 -0.63
N LYS A 45 -2.05 -0.47 -1.94
CA LYS A 45 -1.36 -1.57 -2.61
C LYS A 45 0.06 -1.75 -2.07
N GLN A 46 0.77 -0.64 -1.81
CA GLN A 46 2.07 -0.66 -1.15
C GLN A 46 2.01 -1.28 0.25
N VAL A 47 1.09 -0.82 1.10
CA VAL A 47 0.89 -1.40 2.45
C VAL A 47 0.67 -2.91 2.36
N GLN A 48 -0.28 -3.33 1.53
CA GLN A 48 -0.65 -4.74 1.40
C GLN A 48 0.50 -5.60 0.89
N CYS A 49 1.27 -5.07 -0.06
CA CYS A 49 2.42 -5.76 -0.62
C CYS A 49 3.53 -5.96 0.44
N LEU A 50 3.86 -4.91 1.20
CA LEU A 50 4.82 -5.02 2.31
C LEU A 50 4.32 -5.98 3.41
N LEU A 51 3.02 -5.97 3.72
CA LEU A 51 2.43 -6.93 4.64
C LEU A 51 2.49 -8.37 4.11
N ALA A 52 2.37 -8.57 2.80
CA ALA A 52 2.46 -9.89 2.17
C ALA A 52 3.90 -10.42 2.16
N ASN A 53 4.88 -9.56 1.87
CA ASN A 53 6.32 -9.88 2.02
C ASN A 53 6.66 -10.36 3.42
N ARG A 54 5.99 -9.83 4.44
CA ARG A 54 6.22 -10.15 5.85
C ARG A 54 5.23 -11.20 6.39
N HIS A 55 4.49 -11.87 5.52
CA HIS A 55 3.55 -12.94 5.84
C HIS A 55 2.36 -12.56 6.75
N TYR A 56 2.10 -11.27 6.98
CA TYR A 56 0.89 -10.81 7.69
C TYR A 56 -0.35 -10.86 6.80
N LEU A 57 -0.15 -10.80 5.48
CA LEU A 57 -1.20 -10.84 4.47
C LEU A 57 -0.81 -11.86 3.38
N THR A 58 -1.80 -12.39 2.66
CA THR A 58 -1.51 -13.25 1.51
C THR A 58 -1.45 -12.41 0.23
N TRP A 59 -0.61 -12.82 -0.73
CA TRP A 59 -0.42 -12.10 -2.01
C TRP A 59 -1.72 -11.87 -2.79
N LYS A 60 -2.69 -12.80 -2.69
CA LYS A 60 -4.03 -12.67 -3.30
C LYS A 60 -4.87 -11.51 -2.73
N ASP A 61 -4.54 -11.02 -1.54
CA ASP A 61 -5.28 -9.92 -0.88
C ASP A 61 -4.62 -8.54 -1.16
N VAL A 62 -3.62 -8.47 -2.05
CA VAL A 62 -3.00 -7.22 -2.53
C VAL A 62 -3.86 -6.60 -3.65
N THR A 63 -5.05 -6.14 -3.27
CA THR A 63 -6.07 -5.62 -4.20
C THR A 63 -5.96 -4.13 -4.46
N GLY A 64 -5.22 -3.39 -3.63
CA GLY A 64 -5.23 -1.93 -3.61
C GLY A 64 -6.43 -1.33 -2.87
N SER A 65 -7.26 -2.12 -2.20
CA SER A 65 -8.43 -1.66 -1.42
C SER A 65 -8.28 -1.99 0.06
N PHE A 66 -8.38 -0.97 0.93
CA PHE A 66 -8.11 -1.13 2.36
C PHE A 66 -9.35 -1.65 3.08
N GLY A 67 -9.52 -2.97 3.06
CA GLY A 67 -10.60 -3.68 3.76
C GLY A 67 -10.21 -4.28 5.11
N ALA A 68 -11.10 -5.09 5.66
CA ALA A 68 -10.96 -5.70 6.98
C ALA A 68 -9.69 -6.56 7.11
N LYS A 69 -9.36 -7.35 6.08
CA LYS A 69 -8.15 -8.19 6.07
C LYS A 69 -6.87 -7.37 6.21
N THR A 70 -6.77 -6.28 5.45
CA THR A 70 -5.62 -5.36 5.53
C THR A 70 -5.55 -4.71 6.90
N ARG A 71 -6.69 -4.31 7.49
CA ARG A 71 -6.71 -3.72 8.83
C ARG A 71 -6.20 -4.70 9.88
N THR A 72 -6.67 -5.94 9.85
CA THR A 72 -6.20 -6.99 10.77
C THR A 72 -4.69 -7.23 10.63
N ALA A 73 -4.18 -7.28 9.40
CA ALA A 73 -2.75 -7.44 9.14
C ALA A 73 -1.93 -6.24 9.66
N VAL A 74 -2.41 -5.00 9.47
CA VAL A 74 -1.79 -3.80 10.04
C VAL A 74 -1.78 -3.84 11.56
N THR A 75 -2.89 -4.19 12.19
CA THR A 75 -2.99 -4.31 13.66
C THR A 75 -2.01 -5.34 14.21
N LYS A 76 -1.83 -6.50 13.54
CA LYS A 76 -0.83 -7.51 13.94
C LYS A 76 0.60 -6.96 13.89
N LEU A 77 0.98 -6.33 12.78
CA LEU A 77 2.27 -5.68 12.63
C LEU A 77 2.49 -4.61 13.70
N GLN A 78 1.47 -3.80 13.98
CA GLN A 78 1.54 -2.78 15.03
C GLN A 78 1.80 -3.40 16.40
N THR A 79 1.08 -4.47 16.76
CA THR A 79 1.29 -5.17 18.04
C THR A 79 2.70 -5.72 18.16
N GLU A 80 3.22 -6.37 17.12
CA GLU A 80 4.57 -6.97 17.12
C GLU A 80 5.68 -5.91 17.18
N HIS A 81 5.43 -4.72 16.64
CA HIS A 81 6.37 -3.58 16.69
C HIS A 81 6.11 -2.65 17.88
N HIS A 82 5.31 -3.07 18.87
CA HIS A 82 4.96 -2.28 20.06
C HIS A 82 4.37 -0.89 19.75
N LEU A 83 3.61 -0.79 18.65
CA LEU A 83 2.87 0.39 18.24
C LEU A 83 1.40 0.29 18.69
N PRO A 84 0.69 1.42 18.82
CA PRO A 84 -0.76 1.39 19.04
C PRO A 84 -1.48 0.64 17.91
N ALA A 85 -2.16 -0.46 18.26
CA ALA A 85 -2.79 -1.40 17.33
C ALA A 85 -4.15 -0.87 16.77
N ASN A 86 -4.14 0.36 16.27
CA ASN A 86 -5.34 1.10 15.82
C ASN A 86 -5.76 0.76 14.37
N GLY A 87 -4.95 0.02 13.63
CA GLY A 87 -5.20 -0.37 12.24
C GLY A 87 -5.02 0.76 11.22
N LYS A 88 -4.42 1.88 11.60
CA LYS A 88 -4.09 3.03 10.74
C LYS A 88 -2.61 3.02 10.40
N VAL A 89 -2.26 3.22 9.13
CA VAL A 89 -0.86 3.27 8.70
C VAL A 89 -0.38 4.71 8.71
N ASP A 90 0.08 5.15 9.88
CA ASP A 90 0.76 6.43 10.08
C ASP A 90 2.27 6.35 9.81
N LYS A 91 3.00 7.46 9.99
CA LYS A 91 4.45 7.51 9.73
C LYS A 91 5.26 6.46 10.53
N LYS A 92 4.84 6.14 11.76
CA LYS A 92 5.53 5.13 12.58
C LYS A 92 5.28 3.73 12.03
N THR A 93 4.03 3.45 11.66
CA THR A 93 3.61 2.18 11.03
C THR A 93 4.27 2.00 9.66
N TRP A 94 4.39 3.06 8.86
CA TRP A 94 5.12 3.03 7.59
C TRP A 94 6.58 2.63 7.77
N ARG A 95 7.30 3.18 8.76
CA ARG A 95 8.66 2.72 9.05
C ARG A 95 8.70 1.24 9.44
N ALA A 96 7.75 0.78 10.25
CA ALA A 96 7.67 -0.63 10.64
C ALA A 96 7.35 -1.57 9.48
N LEU A 97 6.71 -1.09 8.40
CA LEU A 97 6.51 -1.86 7.17
C LEU A 97 7.80 -2.01 6.35
N TYR A 98 8.76 -1.08 6.50
CA TYR A 98 10.05 -1.08 5.82
C TYR A 98 11.22 -1.59 6.68
N SER A 99 10.96 -2.03 7.91
CA SER A 99 11.95 -2.67 8.77
C SER A 99 11.98 -4.18 8.59
#